data_AF-A0AAJ2CAQ3-F1
#
_entry.id   AF-A0AAJ2CAQ3-F1
#
_cell.length_a   1.000
_cell.length_b   1.000
_cell.length_c   1.000
_cell.angle_alpha   90.00
_cell.angle_beta   90.00
_cell.angle_gamma   90.00
#
_symmetry.space_group_name_H-M   'P 1'
#
loop_
_entity.id
_entity.type
_entity.pdbx_description
1 polymer ?
#
loop_
_entity_poly.entity_id
_entity_poly.type
_entity_poly.pdbx_seq_one_letter_code
_entity_poly.pdbx_strand_id
1 'polypeptide(L)'
;MSAQVDPSALPVRRDWTGWLFVLLSALAIGIVLCASNPSDGGALRQRPHPFAPPADVVPDVLPMELAPVAKDDARAANARIAVMTNDVVAARPFIYAGTGDARLRARDCLAAAMIYEAGDDAKGQQAVGQVIINRARHPAFPKSICGVVFQGSDRVTGCQFTFTCDGALNRRYSDAAWTRAQGNADLMLSGGTFPPVGLATHYHTDWVRPYWSDSLEKIAIVDTHLFFRWPGYWGTPGAYRGAVSGGDGPVAKMAALSPLHAIALGLPADVATGVDANAAVGEARVVVGAGEATGRDTIYTQLDRRAAPESFVTTALRLCGDKPYCKFMGWTNPVLKPDSDAMSDTQRAAMTFSYLRDDKAGFEKALWNCSEYKRDDVRQCMKR
;
A
#
# COMPACT_ATOMS: atom_id res chain seq x y z
N MET A 1 -103.09 15.60 48.12
CA MET A 1 -103.07 16.24 46.80
C MET A 1 -101.68 16.79 46.59
N SER A 2 -100.85 16.04 45.86
CA SER A 2 -99.48 16.42 45.52
C SER A 2 -99.45 16.80 44.05
N ALA A 3 -98.89 17.96 43.72
CA ALA A 3 -98.50 18.28 42.36
C ALA A 3 -97.16 19.04 42.40
N GLN A 4 -96.21 18.48 41.64
CA GLN A 4 -94.80 18.80 41.56
C GLN A 4 -94.49 20.16 40.92
N VAL A 5 -93.37 20.73 41.35
CA VAL A 5 -92.67 21.86 40.73
C VAL A 5 -91.74 21.31 39.65
N ASP A 6 -91.79 21.90 38.46
CA ASP A 6 -91.00 21.53 37.27
C ASP A 6 -89.81 22.51 37.10
N PRO A 7 -88.54 22.05 37.05
CA PRO A 7 -87.41 22.95 36.89
C PRO A 7 -86.82 22.94 35.48
N SER A 8 -86.30 24.11 35.10
CA SER A 8 -85.16 24.36 34.20
C SER A 8 -85.33 24.19 32.68
N ALA A 9 -85.49 25.33 32.00
CA ALA A 9 -84.99 25.54 30.65
C ALA A 9 -83.81 26.54 30.70
N LEU A 10 -82.59 26.07 30.41
CA LEU A 10 -81.44 26.92 30.11
C LEU A 10 -81.14 26.83 28.60
N PRO A 11 -80.86 27.94 27.90
CA PRO A 11 -80.59 27.92 26.47
C PRO A 11 -79.16 27.42 26.20
N VAL A 12 -79.05 26.37 25.37
CA VAL A 12 -77.78 25.86 24.85
C VAL A 12 -77.16 26.92 23.93
N ARG A 13 -76.11 27.61 24.42
CA ARG A 13 -75.24 28.41 23.55
C ARG A 13 -74.46 27.45 22.64
N ARG A 14 -74.62 27.64 21.34
CA ARG A 14 -73.94 26.88 20.30
C ARG A 14 -72.47 27.33 20.27
N ASP A 15 -71.59 26.58 20.90
CA ASP A 15 -70.15 26.90 21.01
C ASP A 15 -69.45 26.76 19.64
N TRP A 16 -69.40 27.88 18.91
CA TRP A 16 -68.67 28.03 17.66
C TRP A 16 -67.14 27.93 17.84
N THR A 17 -66.65 28.13 19.06
CA THR A 17 -65.24 28.03 19.42
C THR A 17 -64.68 26.62 19.25
N GLY A 18 -65.48 25.58 19.52
CA GLY A 18 -65.06 24.19 19.32
C GLY A 18 -64.87 23.84 17.84
N TRP A 19 -65.76 24.31 16.97
CA TRP A 19 -65.65 24.10 15.53
C TRP A 19 -64.49 24.87 14.89
N LEU A 20 -64.21 26.08 15.39
CA LEU A 20 -63.05 26.85 14.95
C LEU A 20 -61.74 26.13 15.31
N PHE A 21 -61.67 25.53 16.51
CA PHE A 21 -60.49 24.77 16.94
C PHE A 21 -60.27 23.52 16.09
N VAL A 22 -61.34 22.79 15.75
CA VAL A 22 -61.28 21.61 14.87
C VAL A 22 -60.82 21.99 13.47
N LEU A 23 -61.33 23.08 12.90
CA LEU A 23 -60.93 23.56 11.57
C LEU A 23 -59.47 24.02 11.53
N LEU A 24 -59.02 24.77 12.54
CA LEU A 24 -57.62 25.20 12.65
C LEU A 24 -56.67 24.00 12.84
N SER A 25 -57.08 22.99 13.61
CA SER A 25 -56.29 21.76 13.80
C SER A 25 -56.19 20.97 12.50
N ALA A 26 -57.29 20.81 11.76
CA ALA A 26 -57.30 20.12 10.48
C ALA A 26 -56.46 20.85 9.42
N LEU A 27 -56.51 22.18 9.40
CA LEU A 27 -55.69 23.01 8.52
C LEU A 27 -54.19 22.85 8.83
N ALA A 28 -53.81 22.89 10.12
CA ALA A 28 -52.42 22.70 10.54
C ALA A 28 -51.90 21.30 10.17
N ILE A 29 -52.71 20.25 10.36
CA ILE A 29 -52.37 18.88 9.94
C ILE A 29 -52.22 18.80 8.41
N GLY A 30 -53.13 19.43 7.66
CA GLY A 30 -53.04 19.49 6.19
C GLY A 30 -51.76 20.20 5.70
N ILE A 31 -51.38 21.32 6.34
CA ILE A 31 -50.15 22.05 6.01
C ILE A 31 -48.91 21.21 6.34
N VAL A 32 -48.88 20.54 7.51
CA VAL A 32 -47.78 19.63 7.86
C VAL A 32 -47.69 18.48 6.87
N LEU A 33 -48.81 17.86 6.48
CA LEU A 33 -48.83 16.77 5.50
C LEU A 33 -48.39 17.23 4.10
N CYS A 34 -48.77 18.42 3.66
CA CYS A 34 -48.30 18.99 2.40
C CYS A 34 -46.82 19.37 2.44
N ALA A 35 -46.33 19.95 3.55
CA ALA A 35 -44.94 20.35 3.71
C ALA A 35 -43.99 19.17 3.97
N SER A 36 -44.51 18.06 4.52
CA SER A 36 -43.77 16.81 4.71
C SER A 36 -43.91 15.84 3.54
N ASN A 37 -44.67 16.20 2.50
CA ASN A 37 -44.67 15.47 1.23
C ASN A 37 -43.41 15.86 0.45
N PRO A 38 -42.38 15.01 0.35
CA PRO A 38 -41.16 15.33 -0.37
C PRO A 38 -41.49 15.24 -1.86
N SER A 39 -42.02 16.33 -2.40
CA SER A 39 -42.28 16.50 -3.83
C SER A 39 -40.99 16.96 -4.51
N ASP A 40 -39.93 16.20 -4.31
CA ASP A 40 -38.71 16.15 -5.13
C ASP A 40 -38.10 14.75 -4.97
N GLY A 41 -38.98 13.75 -5.15
CA GLY A 41 -38.58 12.38 -5.44
C GLY A 41 -38.06 12.31 -6.87
N GLY A 42 -36.86 12.85 -7.11
CA GLY A 42 -36.03 12.35 -8.17
C GLY A 42 -35.94 10.85 -7.94
N ALA A 43 -36.65 10.07 -8.75
CA ALA A 43 -36.73 8.63 -8.60
C ALA A 43 -35.30 8.09 -8.60
N LEU A 44 -34.75 7.84 -7.41
CA LEU A 44 -33.74 6.82 -7.22
C LEU A 44 -34.44 5.56 -7.70
N ARG A 45 -34.28 5.29 -9.00
CA ARG A 45 -34.63 4.02 -9.63
C ARG A 45 -34.08 3.00 -8.65
N GLN A 46 -34.97 2.33 -7.90
CA GLN A 46 -34.61 1.18 -7.09
C GLN A 46 -34.04 0.19 -8.11
N ARG A 47 -32.73 0.27 -8.31
CA ARG A 47 -32.01 -0.71 -9.09
C ARG A 47 -32.25 -2.00 -8.31
N PRO A 48 -32.82 -3.04 -8.94
CA PRO A 48 -33.04 -4.29 -8.24
C PRO A 48 -31.72 -4.67 -7.58
N HIS A 49 -31.76 -4.89 -6.26
CA HIS A 49 -30.61 -5.42 -5.54
C HIS A 49 -30.14 -6.63 -6.33
N PRO A 50 -28.88 -6.67 -6.78
CA PRO A 50 -28.42 -7.75 -7.61
C PRO A 50 -28.59 -9.04 -6.83
N PHE A 51 -29.34 -9.96 -7.41
CA PHE A 51 -29.43 -11.32 -6.93
C PHE A 51 -28.02 -11.90 -6.98
N ALA A 52 -27.53 -12.39 -5.84
CA ALA A 52 -26.35 -13.23 -5.84
C ALA A 52 -26.58 -14.39 -6.81
N PRO A 53 -25.64 -14.67 -7.73
CA PRO A 53 -25.80 -15.83 -8.59
C PRO A 53 -25.92 -17.11 -7.75
N PRO A 54 -26.62 -18.13 -8.26
CA PRO A 54 -26.69 -19.44 -7.60
C PRO A 54 -25.31 -19.94 -7.16
N ALA A 55 -25.25 -20.72 -6.08
CA ALA A 55 -24.00 -21.17 -5.48
C ALA A 55 -23.13 -22.06 -6.41
N ASP A 56 -23.72 -22.60 -7.47
CA ASP A 56 -23.06 -23.37 -8.53
C ASP A 56 -22.47 -22.49 -9.65
N VAL A 57 -22.86 -21.21 -9.74
CA VAL A 57 -22.37 -20.27 -10.75
C VAL A 57 -21.37 -19.32 -10.12
N VAL A 58 -20.09 -19.55 -10.38
CA VAL A 58 -19.01 -18.65 -9.96
C VAL A 58 -19.22 -17.29 -10.65
N PRO A 59 -19.33 -16.18 -9.89
CA PRO A 59 -19.54 -14.88 -10.51
C PRO A 59 -18.30 -14.43 -11.29
N ASP A 60 -18.54 -13.85 -12.47
CA ASP A 60 -17.48 -13.28 -13.29
C ASP A 60 -16.89 -12.03 -12.62
N VAL A 61 -15.56 -11.97 -12.58
CA VAL A 61 -14.83 -10.75 -12.18
C VAL A 61 -14.68 -9.88 -13.41
N LEU A 62 -15.52 -8.87 -13.51
CA LEU A 62 -15.51 -7.93 -14.62
C LEU A 62 -14.34 -6.91 -14.47
N PRO A 63 -13.77 -6.39 -15.58
CA PRO A 63 -12.72 -5.39 -15.54
C PRO A 63 -13.15 -4.10 -14.84
N MET A 64 -12.22 -3.45 -14.13
CA MET A 64 -12.48 -2.18 -13.45
C MET A 64 -12.46 -1.02 -14.44
N GLU A 65 -13.61 -0.69 -15.01
CA GLU A 65 -13.79 0.55 -15.77
C GLU A 65 -14.28 1.66 -14.83
N LEU A 66 -13.55 2.78 -14.81
CA LEU A 66 -13.89 3.94 -13.99
C LEU A 66 -14.83 4.85 -14.78
N ALA A 67 -16.02 5.11 -14.22
CA ALA A 67 -16.89 6.14 -14.77
C ALA A 67 -16.25 7.53 -14.55
N PRO A 68 -16.31 8.45 -15.53
CA PRO A 68 -15.80 9.82 -15.37
C PRO A 68 -16.76 10.61 -14.48
N VAL A 69 -16.60 10.47 -13.16
CA VAL A 69 -17.36 11.19 -12.14
C VAL A 69 -16.41 12.15 -11.43
N ALA A 70 -16.85 13.38 -11.15
CA ALA A 70 -16.05 14.31 -10.35
C ALA A 70 -15.80 13.74 -8.94
N LYS A 71 -14.64 14.03 -8.34
CA LYS A 71 -14.25 13.44 -7.06
C LYS A 71 -15.27 13.72 -5.94
N ASP A 72 -15.83 14.92 -5.89
CA ASP A 72 -16.79 15.29 -4.84
C ASP A 72 -18.15 14.61 -5.04
N ASP A 73 -18.59 14.47 -6.29
CA ASP A 73 -19.79 13.69 -6.63
C ASP A 73 -19.62 12.21 -6.27
N ALA A 74 -18.43 11.66 -6.53
CA ALA A 74 -18.08 10.29 -6.14
C ALA A 74 -18.16 10.09 -4.63
N ARG A 75 -17.57 11.01 -3.85
CA ARG A 75 -17.64 11.00 -2.38
C ARG A 75 -19.07 11.11 -1.87
N ALA A 76 -19.83 12.09 -2.36
CA ALA A 76 -21.21 12.32 -1.96
C ALA A 76 -22.09 11.10 -2.24
N ALA A 77 -21.93 10.50 -3.41
CA ALA A 77 -22.68 9.30 -3.75
C ALA A 77 -22.22 8.08 -2.92
N ASN A 78 -20.93 7.96 -2.58
CA ASN A 78 -20.39 6.83 -1.81
C ASN A 78 -20.85 6.85 -0.35
N ALA A 79 -20.98 8.05 0.19
CA ALA A 79 -21.51 8.29 1.53
C ALA A 79 -22.98 7.84 1.67
N ARG A 80 -23.75 7.81 0.57
CA ARG A 80 -25.16 7.35 0.58
C ARG A 80 -25.33 5.83 0.66
N ILE A 81 -24.30 5.06 0.32
CA ILE A 81 -24.35 3.59 0.45
C ILE A 81 -24.25 3.27 1.94
N ALA A 82 -25.18 2.52 2.51
CA ALA A 82 -25.09 2.11 3.91
C ALA A 82 -23.96 1.09 4.13
N VAL A 83 -23.28 1.16 5.28
CA VAL A 83 -22.33 0.11 5.70
C VAL A 83 -23.13 -0.98 6.41
N MET A 84 -23.03 -2.22 5.95
CA MET A 84 -23.63 -3.38 6.61
C MET A 84 -22.75 -3.83 7.77
N THR A 85 -23.10 -3.41 8.99
CA THR A 85 -22.32 -3.72 10.20
C THR A 85 -22.69 -5.04 10.87
N ASN A 86 -23.91 -5.54 10.64
CA ASN A 86 -24.47 -6.63 11.46
C ASN A 86 -24.08 -8.05 11.01
N ASP A 87 -23.33 -8.18 9.90
CA ASP A 87 -22.99 -9.47 9.28
C ASP A 87 -21.53 -9.56 8.82
N VAL A 88 -20.62 -8.78 9.43
CA VAL A 88 -19.19 -8.85 9.10
C VAL A 88 -18.57 -10.05 9.79
N VAL A 89 -18.44 -11.15 9.05
CA VAL A 89 -17.74 -12.35 9.52
C VAL A 89 -16.25 -12.21 9.28
N ALA A 90 -15.45 -12.40 10.33
CA ALA A 90 -14.00 -12.43 10.21
C ALA A 90 -13.55 -13.58 9.30
N ALA A 91 -12.55 -13.32 8.45
CA ALA A 91 -11.94 -14.37 7.65
C ALA A 91 -11.26 -15.41 8.56
N ARG A 92 -11.32 -16.69 8.16
CA ARG A 92 -10.55 -17.74 8.85
C ARG A 92 -9.04 -17.49 8.64
N PRO A 93 -8.19 -17.78 9.64
CA PRO A 93 -6.73 -17.73 9.48
C PRO A 93 -6.27 -18.46 8.22
N PHE A 94 -5.32 -17.85 7.52
CA PHE A 94 -4.72 -18.39 6.30
C PHE A 94 -3.25 -18.70 6.54
N ILE A 95 -2.89 -19.97 6.41
CA ILE A 95 -1.49 -20.40 6.39
C ILE A 95 -1.12 -20.69 4.95
N TYR A 96 -0.15 -19.94 4.41
CA TYR A 96 0.37 -20.21 3.09
C TYR A 96 1.10 -21.55 3.07
N ALA A 97 0.69 -22.44 2.15
CA ALA A 97 1.20 -23.82 2.10
C ALA A 97 2.60 -23.94 1.48
N GLY A 98 3.06 -22.93 0.73
CA GLY A 98 4.37 -22.95 0.09
C GLY A 98 5.53 -22.66 1.06
N THR A 99 6.72 -23.10 0.68
CA THR A 99 7.96 -22.95 1.46
C THR A 99 9.08 -22.33 0.62
N GLY A 100 10.21 -21.98 1.27
CA GLY A 100 11.40 -21.45 0.59
C GLY A 100 11.10 -20.26 -0.32
N ASP A 101 11.71 -20.24 -1.50
CA ASP A 101 11.57 -19.14 -2.47
C ASP A 101 10.13 -18.89 -2.92
N ALA A 102 9.30 -19.93 -3.02
CA ALA A 102 7.90 -19.77 -3.41
C ALA A 102 7.11 -18.98 -2.35
N ARG A 103 7.41 -19.18 -1.06
CA ARG A 103 6.85 -18.38 0.02
C ARG A 103 7.36 -16.94 -0.03
N LEU A 104 8.65 -16.76 -0.23
CA LEU A 104 9.25 -15.43 -0.27
C LEU A 104 8.75 -14.60 -1.47
N ARG A 105 8.53 -15.22 -2.64
CA ARG A 105 7.87 -14.58 -3.78
C ARG A 105 6.41 -14.21 -3.49
N ALA A 106 5.64 -15.10 -2.86
CA ALA A 106 4.27 -14.79 -2.43
C ALA A 106 4.25 -13.60 -1.45
N ARG A 107 5.19 -13.56 -0.49
CA ARG A 107 5.37 -12.43 0.43
C ARG A 107 5.64 -11.14 -0.34
N ASP A 108 6.55 -11.16 -1.30
CA ASP A 108 6.95 -9.94 -2.03
C ASP A 108 5.80 -9.43 -2.93
N CYS A 109 5.04 -10.31 -3.58
CA CYS A 109 3.81 -9.92 -4.29
C CYS A 109 2.76 -9.30 -3.35
N LEU A 110 2.53 -9.91 -2.18
CA LEU A 110 1.58 -9.40 -1.19
C LEU A 110 2.02 -8.04 -0.64
N ALA A 111 3.30 -7.92 -0.27
CA ALA A 111 3.89 -6.69 0.25
C ALA A 111 3.83 -5.55 -0.77
N ALA A 112 4.09 -5.84 -2.06
CA ALA A 112 3.93 -4.86 -3.14
C ALA A 112 2.50 -4.35 -3.18
N ALA A 113 1.50 -5.23 -3.25
CA ALA A 113 0.11 -4.78 -3.29
C ALA A 113 -0.26 -3.96 -2.06
N MET A 114 0.15 -4.38 -0.86
CA MET A 114 -0.08 -3.65 0.38
C MET A 114 0.47 -2.23 0.35
N ILE A 115 1.75 -2.05 0.03
CA ILE A 115 2.41 -0.74 0.12
C ILE A 115 2.03 0.19 -1.04
N TYR A 116 1.77 -0.33 -2.24
CA TYR A 116 1.37 0.50 -3.37
C TYR A 116 -0.09 0.96 -3.27
N GLU A 117 -0.96 0.19 -2.61
CA GLU A 117 -2.37 0.55 -2.43
C GLU A 117 -2.61 1.38 -1.17
N ALA A 118 -1.88 1.11 -0.08
CA ALA A 118 -2.12 1.74 1.22
C ALA A 118 -0.98 2.64 1.73
N GLY A 119 0.16 2.70 1.04
CA GLY A 119 1.35 3.40 1.56
C GLY A 119 1.93 2.71 2.80
N ASP A 120 2.67 3.45 3.62
CA ASP A 120 3.30 2.97 4.86
C ASP A 120 2.34 3.03 6.07
N ASP A 121 1.08 2.65 5.86
CA ASP A 121 0.08 2.51 6.92
C ASP A 121 -0.25 1.03 7.16
N ALA A 122 0.05 0.53 8.37
CA ALA A 122 -0.11 -0.87 8.69
C ALA A 122 -1.57 -1.35 8.61
N LYS A 123 -2.55 -0.49 8.97
CA LYS A 123 -3.97 -0.88 8.95
C LYS A 123 -4.48 -1.06 7.52
N GLY A 124 -4.23 -0.08 6.66
CA GLY A 124 -4.55 -0.13 5.24
C GLY A 124 -3.84 -1.27 4.53
N GLN A 125 -2.55 -1.50 4.82
CA GLN A 125 -1.81 -2.64 4.29
C GLN A 125 -2.49 -3.98 4.66
N GLN A 126 -2.83 -4.19 5.93
CA GLN A 126 -3.50 -5.42 6.37
C GLN A 126 -4.90 -5.57 5.77
N ALA A 127 -5.64 -4.47 5.60
CA ALA A 127 -6.93 -4.47 4.93
C ALA A 127 -6.84 -4.92 3.47
N VAL A 128 -5.89 -4.37 2.70
CA VAL A 128 -5.62 -4.77 1.31
C VAL A 128 -5.14 -6.22 1.25
N GLY A 129 -4.24 -6.62 2.15
CA GLY A 129 -3.75 -7.99 2.25
C GLY A 129 -4.86 -9.01 2.50
N GLN A 130 -5.82 -8.67 3.36
CA GLN A 130 -6.95 -9.54 3.67
C GLN A 130 -7.81 -9.76 2.42
N VAL A 131 -8.05 -8.71 1.63
CA VAL A 131 -8.76 -8.81 0.35
C VAL A 131 -8.04 -9.74 -0.62
N ILE A 132 -6.71 -9.64 -0.74
CA ILE A 132 -5.92 -10.50 -1.63
C ILE A 132 -6.01 -11.97 -1.23
N ILE A 133 -5.88 -12.26 0.07
CA ILE A 133 -6.02 -13.63 0.61
C ILE A 133 -7.45 -14.15 0.41
N ASN A 134 -8.45 -13.30 0.65
CA ASN A 134 -9.85 -13.64 0.42
C ASN A 134 -10.10 -14.00 -1.05
N ARG A 135 -9.57 -13.20 -1.98
CA ARG A 135 -9.61 -13.48 -3.42
C ARG A 135 -8.95 -14.83 -3.74
N ALA A 136 -7.71 -15.05 -3.31
CA ALA A 136 -7.01 -16.30 -3.58
C ALA A 136 -7.83 -17.55 -3.17
N ARG A 137 -8.54 -17.45 -2.04
CA ARG A 137 -9.41 -18.51 -1.50
C ARG A 137 -10.80 -18.60 -2.16
N HIS A 138 -11.24 -17.57 -2.88
CA HIS A 138 -12.56 -17.50 -3.49
C HIS A 138 -12.53 -17.99 -4.95
N PRO A 139 -13.42 -18.90 -5.40
CA PRO A 139 -13.31 -19.58 -6.71
C PRO A 139 -13.29 -18.63 -7.92
N ALA A 140 -13.86 -17.44 -7.81
CA ALA A 140 -13.88 -16.43 -8.89
C ALA A 140 -12.50 -15.80 -9.22
N PHE A 141 -11.46 -16.06 -8.43
CA PHE A 141 -10.15 -15.42 -8.58
C PHE A 141 -9.02 -16.43 -8.74
N PRO A 142 -7.84 -15.98 -9.26
CA PRO A 142 -6.64 -16.80 -9.34
C PRO A 142 -6.28 -17.46 -8.01
N LYS A 143 -5.68 -18.65 -8.08
CA LYS A 143 -5.40 -19.49 -6.91
C LYS A 143 -4.02 -19.29 -6.31
N SER A 144 -3.35 -18.16 -6.59
CA SER A 144 -2.04 -17.83 -6.02
C SER A 144 -1.99 -16.36 -5.64
N ILE A 145 -1.10 -16.00 -4.71
CA ILE A 145 -1.03 -14.62 -4.21
C ILE A 145 -0.56 -13.67 -5.32
N CYS A 146 0.53 -14.01 -6.01
CA CYS A 146 1.02 -13.24 -7.15
C CYS A 146 0.00 -13.23 -8.29
N GLY A 147 -0.72 -14.35 -8.52
CA GLY A 147 -1.75 -14.45 -9.56
C GLY A 147 -2.90 -13.48 -9.33
N VAL A 148 -3.32 -13.27 -8.08
CA VAL A 148 -4.32 -12.26 -7.71
C VAL A 148 -3.77 -10.85 -7.89
N VAL A 149 -2.56 -10.58 -7.38
CA VAL A 149 -1.95 -9.24 -7.43
C VAL A 149 -1.73 -8.76 -8.86
N PHE A 150 -1.25 -9.63 -9.74
CA PHE A 150 -0.94 -9.29 -11.14
C PHE A 150 -2.04 -9.67 -12.12
N GLN A 151 -3.25 -9.97 -11.62
CA GLN A 151 -4.39 -10.33 -12.47
C GLN A 151 -4.71 -9.21 -13.46
N GLY A 152 -4.70 -9.56 -14.75
CA GLY A 152 -5.01 -8.62 -15.83
C GLY A 152 -3.87 -7.66 -16.19
N SER A 153 -2.69 -7.78 -15.55
CA SER A 153 -1.59 -6.84 -15.77
C SER A 153 -0.98 -6.86 -17.18
N ASP A 154 -1.28 -7.89 -17.97
CA ASP A 154 -0.90 -8.01 -19.39
C ASP A 154 -2.05 -7.67 -20.36
N ARG A 155 -3.22 -7.27 -19.84
CA ARG A 155 -4.42 -6.99 -20.64
C ARG A 155 -4.56 -5.50 -20.92
N VAL A 156 -5.09 -5.17 -22.10
CA VAL A 156 -5.44 -3.78 -22.47
C VAL A 156 -6.69 -3.30 -21.73
N THR A 157 -7.58 -4.22 -21.34
CA THR A 157 -8.88 -3.94 -20.70
C THR A 157 -8.77 -3.48 -19.24
N GLY A 158 -7.57 -3.24 -18.72
CA GLY A 158 -7.34 -2.79 -17.35
C GLY A 158 -6.87 -3.89 -16.40
N CYS A 159 -6.36 -3.43 -15.26
CA CYS A 159 -5.61 -4.24 -14.29
C CYS A 159 -6.35 -4.26 -12.97
N GLN A 160 -6.28 -5.40 -12.27
CA GLN A 160 -7.01 -5.56 -11.01
C GLN A 160 -6.50 -4.61 -9.92
N PHE A 161 -5.18 -4.38 -9.89
CA PHE A 161 -4.52 -3.39 -9.05
C PHE A 161 -3.81 -2.40 -9.97
N THR A 162 -4.10 -1.11 -9.86
CA THR A 162 -3.68 -0.11 -10.85
C THR A 162 -2.16 0.04 -10.90
N PHE A 163 -1.49 -0.12 -9.74
CA PHE A 163 -0.03 0.00 -9.62
C PHE A 163 0.73 -0.96 -10.55
N THR A 164 0.09 -2.05 -10.97
CA THR A 164 0.69 -3.05 -11.88
C THR A 164 0.74 -2.60 -13.35
N CYS A 165 0.10 -1.47 -13.68
CA CYS A 165 -0.08 -1.01 -15.07
C CYS A 165 0.10 0.50 -15.27
N ASP A 166 -0.07 1.31 -14.23
CA ASP A 166 0.10 2.77 -14.28
C ASP A 166 1.57 3.24 -14.18
N GLY A 167 2.51 2.28 -14.11
CA GLY A 167 3.94 2.56 -13.96
C GLY A 167 4.37 2.87 -12.52
N ALA A 168 3.49 2.74 -11.52
CA ALA A 168 3.83 2.99 -10.12
C ALA A 168 4.98 2.12 -9.62
N LEU A 169 5.16 0.91 -10.16
CA LEU A 169 6.31 0.03 -9.86
C LEU A 169 7.67 0.65 -10.18
N ASN A 170 7.73 1.73 -10.97
CA ASN A 170 8.95 2.50 -11.20
C ASN A 170 9.33 3.40 -10.00
N ARG A 171 8.37 3.70 -9.12
CA ARG A 171 8.60 4.48 -7.89
C ARG A 171 8.97 3.55 -6.76
N ARG A 172 10.17 3.68 -6.21
CA ARG A 172 10.57 2.92 -5.02
C ARG A 172 10.15 3.59 -3.71
N TYR A 173 9.64 2.78 -2.80
CA TYR A 173 9.54 3.13 -1.39
C TYR A 173 10.90 2.97 -0.70
N SER A 174 11.08 3.56 0.48
CA SER A 174 12.28 3.34 1.28
C SER A 174 12.39 1.88 1.72
N ASP A 175 13.62 1.39 1.88
CA ASP A 175 13.88 0.03 2.33
C ASP A 175 13.17 -0.29 3.64
N ALA A 176 13.14 0.67 4.57
CA ALA A 176 12.43 0.51 5.83
C ALA A 176 10.91 0.30 5.65
N ALA A 177 10.28 1.04 4.73
CA ALA A 177 8.86 0.88 4.44
C ALA A 177 8.58 -0.45 3.71
N TRP A 178 9.47 -0.83 2.78
CA TRP A 178 9.40 -2.13 2.10
C TRP A 178 9.54 -3.31 3.07
N THR A 179 10.51 -3.27 3.98
CA THR A 179 10.69 -4.29 5.02
C THR A 179 9.48 -4.36 5.97
N ARG A 180 8.88 -3.23 6.34
CA ARG A 180 7.63 -3.23 7.12
C ARG A 180 6.48 -3.89 6.35
N ALA A 181 6.32 -3.58 5.06
CA ALA A 181 5.31 -4.22 4.23
C ALA A 181 5.54 -5.73 4.08
N GLN A 182 6.80 -6.17 3.94
CA GLN A 182 7.16 -7.59 3.97
C GLN A 182 6.81 -8.26 5.31
N GLY A 183 7.07 -7.59 6.44
CA GLY A 183 6.69 -8.09 7.76
C GLY A 183 5.16 -8.22 7.94
N ASN A 184 4.39 -7.26 7.45
CA ASN A 184 2.92 -7.35 7.43
C ASN A 184 2.44 -8.49 6.51
N ALA A 185 3.05 -8.66 5.35
CA ALA A 185 2.77 -9.78 4.46
C ALA A 185 3.08 -11.13 5.15
N ASP A 186 4.23 -11.28 5.81
CA ASP A 186 4.60 -12.49 6.53
C ASP A 186 3.63 -12.82 7.68
N LEU A 187 3.19 -11.81 8.43
CA LEU A 187 2.15 -11.97 9.46
C LEU A 187 0.88 -12.58 8.86
N MET A 188 0.41 -12.04 7.73
CA MET A 188 -0.83 -12.50 7.09
C MET A 188 -0.69 -13.88 6.42
N LEU A 189 0.45 -14.18 5.80
CA LEU A 189 0.75 -15.51 5.26
C LEU A 189 0.93 -16.58 6.34
N SER A 190 1.03 -16.17 7.60
CA SER A 190 1.21 -17.05 8.78
C SER A 190 -0.02 -17.11 9.67
N GLY A 191 -1.19 -16.68 9.17
CA GLY A 191 -2.47 -16.80 9.88
C GLY A 191 -2.99 -15.50 10.47
N GLY A 192 -2.26 -14.39 10.31
CA GLY A 192 -2.74 -13.06 10.62
C GLY A 192 -4.01 -12.74 9.84
N THR A 193 -5.01 -12.17 10.53
CA THR A 193 -6.27 -11.75 9.92
C THR A 193 -6.51 -10.28 10.22
N PHE A 194 -7.28 -9.62 9.35
CA PHE A 194 -7.78 -8.26 9.59
C PHE A 194 -9.31 -8.29 9.69
N PRO A 195 -9.89 -8.58 10.88
CA PRO A 195 -11.33 -8.73 11.06
C PRO A 195 -12.19 -7.56 10.54
N PRO A 196 -11.78 -6.28 10.62
CA PRO A 196 -12.63 -5.16 10.20
C PRO A 196 -13.11 -5.24 8.75
N VAL A 197 -12.35 -5.87 7.84
CA VAL A 197 -12.77 -6.03 6.42
C VAL A 197 -13.37 -7.40 6.12
N GLY A 198 -13.44 -8.29 7.10
CA GLY A 198 -14.07 -9.61 7.00
C GLY A 198 -13.74 -10.37 5.71
N LEU A 199 -14.79 -10.68 4.93
CA LEU A 199 -14.73 -11.40 3.66
C LEU A 199 -14.74 -10.48 2.43
N ALA A 200 -14.25 -9.23 2.57
CA ALA A 200 -14.15 -8.32 1.44
C ALA A 200 -13.33 -8.94 0.30
N THR A 201 -13.83 -8.78 -0.92
CA THR A 201 -13.13 -9.15 -2.17
C THR A 201 -12.98 -7.97 -3.12
N HIS A 202 -13.58 -6.82 -2.78
CA HIS A 202 -13.55 -5.62 -3.58
C HIS A 202 -13.33 -4.43 -2.66
N TYR A 203 -12.62 -3.43 -3.14
CA TYR A 203 -12.53 -2.14 -2.50
C TYR A 203 -12.24 -1.07 -3.53
N HIS A 204 -12.52 0.17 -3.18
CA HIS A 204 -12.09 1.35 -3.91
C HIS A 204 -11.96 2.53 -2.94
N THR A 205 -11.28 3.59 -3.36
CA THR A 205 -11.22 4.83 -2.60
C THR A 205 -12.55 5.60 -2.70
N ASP A 206 -12.87 6.39 -1.69
CA ASP A 206 -14.15 7.10 -1.60
C ASP A 206 -14.34 8.20 -2.66
N TRP A 207 -13.27 8.60 -3.36
CA TRP A 207 -13.31 9.49 -4.54
C TRP A 207 -13.42 8.76 -5.88
N VAL A 208 -13.68 7.44 -5.89
CA VAL A 208 -13.88 6.63 -7.09
C VAL A 208 -15.25 5.95 -7.04
N ARG A 209 -15.88 5.76 -8.22
CA ARG A 209 -17.16 5.06 -8.39
C ARG A 209 -17.09 4.01 -9.50
N PRO A 210 -16.68 2.77 -9.16
CA PRO A 210 -16.79 1.65 -10.07
C PRO A 210 -18.26 1.29 -10.29
N TYR A 211 -18.63 0.88 -11.50
CA TYR A 211 -20.03 0.52 -11.81
C TYR A 211 -20.57 -0.64 -10.94
N TRP A 212 -19.68 -1.49 -10.40
CA TRP A 212 -20.04 -2.61 -9.54
C TRP A 212 -20.34 -2.21 -8.09
N SER A 213 -20.00 -0.99 -7.64
CA SER A 213 -20.14 -0.60 -6.21
C SER A 213 -21.57 -0.71 -5.71
N ASP A 214 -22.54 -0.42 -6.59
CA ASP A 214 -23.97 -0.50 -6.27
C ASP A 214 -24.49 -1.95 -6.24
N SER A 215 -23.70 -2.89 -6.76
CA SER A 215 -24.05 -4.30 -6.85
C SER A 215 -23.46 -5.17 -5.75
N LEU A 216 -22.68 -4.59 -4.85
CA LEU A 216 -22.04 -5.30 -3.76
C LEU A 216 -22.46 -4.71 -2.41
N GLU A 217 -22.23 -5.46 -1.35
CA GLU A 217 -22.54 -5.02 0.01
C GLU A 217 -21.32 -4.33 0.61
N LYS A 218 -21.44 -3.03 0.90
CA LYS A 218 -20.39 -2.29 1.61
C LYS A 218 -20.35 -2.74 3.06
N ILE A 219 -19.22 -3.27 3.51
CA ILE A 219 -19.08 -3.88 4.85
C ILE A 219 -18.10 -3.16 5.76
N ALA A 220 -17.18 -2.38 5.21
CA ALA A 220 -16.21 -1.65 6.02
C ALA A 220 -15.71 -0.38 5.35
N ILE A 221 -15.18 0.51 6.18
CA ILE A 221 -14.45 1.70 5.77
C ILE A 221 -13.15 1.69 6.57
N VAL A 222 -12.01 1.72 5.88
CA VAL A 222 -10.68 1.87 6.50
C VAL A 222 -10.02 3.07 5.84
N ASP A 223 -9.89 4.14 6.61
CA ASP A 223 -9.49 5.46 6.12
C ASP A 223 -10.35 5.87 4.91
N THR A 224 -9.74 6.01 3.74
CA THR A 224 -10.42 6.41 2.51
C THR A 224 -10.92 5.23 1.68
N HIS A 225 -10.64 3.99 2.09
CA HIS A 225 -11.00 2.78 1.35
C HIS A 225 -12.35 2.23 1.83
N LEU A 226 -13.24 2.00 0.86
CA LEU A 226 -14.55 1.40 1.05
C LEU A 226 -14.46 -0.07 0.62
N PHE A 227 -14.79 -1.00 1.52
CA PHE A 227 -14.67 -2.44 1.28
C PHE A 227 -16.02 -3.09 1.08
N PHE A 228 -16.06 -4.00 0.11
CA PHE A 228 -17.29 -4.65 -0.34
C PHE A 228 -17.12 -6.16 -0.43
N ARG A 229 -18.21 -6.87 -0.15
CA ARG A 229 -18.34 -8.32 -0.40
C ARG A 229 -19.52 -8.61 -1.33
N TRP A 230 -19.50 -9.79 -1.92
CA TRP A 230 -20.63 -10.31 -2.67
C TRP A 230 -21.88 -10.43 -1.77
N PRO A 231 -23.08 -10.16 -2.30
CA PRO A 231 -24.31 -10.57 -1.64
C PRO A 231 -24.46 -12.11 -1.66
N GLY A 232 -25.31 -12.65 -0.78
CA GLY A 232 -25.67 -14.07 -0.75
C GLY A 232 -24.50 -15.03 -0.51
N TYR A 233 -24.58 -16.26 -1.04
CA TYR A 233 -23.64 -17.35 -0.75
C TYR A 233 -22.16 -16.99 -0.99
N TRP A 234 -21.87 -16.29 -2.09
CA TRP A 234 -20.52 -15.87 -2.47
C TRP A 234 -19.88 -14.86 -1.50
N GLY A 235 -20.69 -14.23 -0.65
CA GLY A 235 -20.24 -13.38 0.46
C GLY A 235 -19.99 -14.12 1.78
N THR A 236 -20.37 -15.40 1.88
CA THR A 236 -20.32 -16.18 3.13
C THR A 236 -19.01 -16.97 3.26
N PRO A 237 -18.62 -17.40 4.48
CA PRO A 237 -17.43 -18.23 4.68
C PRO A 237 -17.39 -19.51 3.83
N GLY A 238 -18.55 -20.02 3.40
CA GLY A 238 -18.66 -21.20 2.55
C GLY A 238 -17.95 -21.07 1.20
N ALA A 239 -17.87 -19.87 0.64
CA ALA A 239 -17.22 -19.59 -0.64
C ALA A 239 -15.69 -19.48 -0.56
N TYR A 240 -15.10 -19.30 0.64
CA TYR A 240 -13.67 -19.04 0.85
C TYR A 240 -12.90 -20.32 1.25
N ARG A 241 -13.31 -21.45 0.69
CA ARG A 241 -12.72 -22.78 0.97
C ARG A 241 -11.77 -23.27 -0.14
N GLY A 242 -11.55 -22.46 -1.18
CA GLY A 242 -10.66 -22.80 -2.27
C GLY A 242 -9.22 -22.98 -1.80
N ALA A 243 -8.55 -24.01 -2.32
CA ALA A 243 -7.13 -24.23 -2.09
C ALA A 243 -6.33 -23.13 -2.81
N VAL A 244 -5.42 -22.49 -2.08
CA VAL A 244 -4.43 -21.57 -2.62
C VAL A 244 -3.17 -22.36 -2.92
N SER A 245 -2.63 -22.25 -4.12
CA SER A 245 -1.38 -22.88 -4.52
C SER A 245 -0.24 -22.37 -3.65
N GLY A 246 0.59 -23.28 -3.14
CA GLY A 246 1.85 -22.93 -2.47
C GLY A 246 3.02 -22.67 -3.43
N GLY A 247 2.74 -22.47 -4.72
CA GLY A 247 3.73 -22.46 -5.80
C GLY A 247 3.78 -21.13 -6.55
N ASP A 248 3.69 -19.99 -5.86
CA ASP A 248 3.83 -18.68 -6.51
C ASP A 248 5.15 -18.58 -7.30
N GLY A 249 5.01 -18.47 -8.62
CA GLY A 249 6.11 -18.41 -9.59
C GLY A 249 6.70 -17.01 -9.72
N PRO A 250 7.77 -16.85 -10.52
CA PRO A 250 8.35 -15.54 -10.76
C PRO A 250 7.45 -14.65 -11.62
N VAL A 251 7.16 -13.45 -11.11
CA VAL A 251 6.57 -12.32 -11.84
C VAL A 251 7.65 -11.36 -12.37
N ALA A 252 7.69 -11.12 -13.68
CA ALA A 252 8.65 -10.20 -14.31
C ALA A 252 8.55 -8.76 -13.81
N LYS A 253 7.33 -8.25 -13.61
CA LYS A 253 7.09 -6.90 -13.06
C LYS A 253 7.63 -6.71 -11.64
N MET A 254 7.93 -7.80 -10.92
CA MET A 254 8.54 -7.77 -9.58
C MET A 254 10.06 -7.83 -9.60
N ALA A 255 10.70 -8.09 -10.75
CA ALA A 255 12.15 -8.29 -10.84
C ALA A 255 12.94 -7.10 -10.27
N ALA A 256 12.45 -5.88 -10.50
CA ALA A 256 13.09 -4.68 -9.97
C ALA A 256 12.91 -4.54 -8.45
N LEU A 257 11.83 -5.03 -7.83
CA LEU A 257 11.55 -4.85 -6.41
C LEU A 257 12.00 -6.03 -5.54
N SER A 258 12.15 -7.20 -6.15
CA SER A 258 12.51 -8.43 -5.45
C SER A 258 13.62 -9.16 -6.21
N PRO A 259 14.80 -9.36 -5.60
CA PRO A 259 15.85 -10.19 -6.16
C PRO A 259 15.41 -11.63 -6.45
N LEU A 260 14.51 -12.21 -5.64
CA LEU A 260 14.05 -13.59 -5.80
C LEU A 260 13.26 -13.82 -7.10
N HIS A 261 12.41 -12.86 -7.43
CA HIS A 261 11.70 -12.79 -8.70
C HIS A 261 12.65 -12.69 -9.89
N ALA A 262 13.68 -11.86 -9.81
CA ALA A 262 14.64 -11.69 -10.90
C ALA A 262 15.59 -12.88 -11.09
N ILE A 263 16.12 -13.43 -10.00
CA ILE A 263 17.00 -14.62 -10.04
C ILE A 263 16.23 -15.80 -10.65
N ALA A 264 14.97 -16.00 -10.24
CA ALA A 264 14.13 -17.07 -10.78
C ALA A 264 13.78 -16.88 -12.28
N LEU A 265 13.95 -15.67 -12.83
CA LEU A 265 13.81 -15.38 -14.26
C LEU A 265 15.13 -15.48 -15.03
N GLY A 266 16.24 -15.83 -14.36
CA GLY A 266 17.57 -15.85 -14.97
C GLY A 266 18.09 -14.46 -15.34
N LEU A 267 17.54 -13.40 -14.73
CA LEU A 267 18.03 -12.04 -14.92
C LEU A 267 19.33 -11.86 -14.13
N PRO A 268 20.36 -11.19 -14.68
CA PRO A 268 21.61 -10.99 -13.98
C PRO A 268 21.39 -10.19 -12.68
N ALA A 269 22.24 -10.41 -11.67
CA ALA A 269 22.01 -9.94 -10.30
C ALA A 269 21.93 -8.38 -10.17
N ASP A 270 22.41 -7.69 -11.19
CA ASP A 270 22.31 -6.23 -11.42
C ASP A 270 20.91 -5.78 -11.87
N VAL A 271 20.10 -6.66 -12.48
CA VAL A 271 18.67 -6.44 -12.78
C VAL A 271 17.79 -6.89 -11.60
N ALA A 272 18.26 -7.88 -10.83
CA ALA A 272 17.63 -8.35 -9.58
C ALA A 272 17.72 -7.35 -8.43
N THR A 273 18.74 -6.50 -8.49
CA THR A 273 18.80 -5.26 -7.73
C THR A 273 18.46 -4.15 -8.68
N GLY A 274 17.17 -3.98 -8.99
CA GLY A 274 16.70 -2.81 -9.71
C GLY A 274 17.44 -1.56 -9.19
N VAL A 275 17.78 -0.68 -10.09
CA VAL A 275 18.52 0.54 -9.81
C VAL A 275 17.97 1.24 -8.56
N ASP A 276 18.87 1.32 -7.57
CA ASP A 276 19.00 2.20 -6.40
C ASP A 276 17.88 2.27 -5.36
N ALA A 277 18.01 1.39 -4.35
CA ALA A 277 17.43 1.51 -3.01
C ALA A 277 18.37 2.31 -2.06
N ASN A 278 19.54 2.75 -2.53
CA ASN A 278 20.48 3.58 -1.78
C ASN A 278 20.32 5.09 -2.05
N ALA A 279 19.09 5.54 -2.32
CA ALA A 279 18.74 6.96 -2.31
C ALA A 279 18.15 7.39 -0.95
N ALA A 280 18.65 6.85 0.16
CA ALA A 280 18.65 7.49 1.48
C ALA A 280 19.48 6.65 2.45
N VAL A 281 20.49 7.28 3.05
CA VAL A 281 21.43 6.72 4.05
C VAL A 281 22.53 5.86 3.43
N GLY A 282 23.60 6.54 3.03
CA GLY A 282 24.75 5.94 2.37
C GLY A 282 25.45 4.90 3.23
N GLU A 283 25.60 3.70 2.66
CA GLU A 283 26.84 2.96 2.76
C GLU A 283 27.58 3.11 1.43
N ALA A 284 28.88 3.42 1.46
CA ALA A 284 29.63 3.55 0.23
C ALA A 284 29.74 2.18 -0.46
N ARG A 285 29.07 2.04 -1.60
CA ARG A 285 29.03 0.84 -2.44
C ARG A 285 30.35 0.75 -3.21
N VAL A 286 31.15 -0.25 -2.88
CA VAL A 286 32.34 -0.62 -3.65
C VAL A 286 31.86 -1.33 -4.91
N VAL A 287 32.10 -0.74 -6.08
CA VAL A 287 31.78 -1.35 -7.37
C VAL A 287 32.58 -2.65 -7.49
N VAL A 288 31.89 -3.77 -7.73
CA VAL A 288 32.53 -5.09 -7.91
C VAL A 288 33.52 -4.98 -9.08
N GLY A 289 34.80 -5.18 -8.79
CA GLY A 289 35.93 -5.01 -9.71
C GLY A 289 36.80 -3.76 -9.49
N ALA A 290 36.39 -2.78 -8.68
CA ALA A 290 37.08 -1.49 -8.53
C ALA A 290 37.88 -1.34 -7.23
N GLY A 291 38.41 -2.44 -6.72
CA GLY A 291 39.36 -2.49 -5.61
C GLY A 291 40.48 -3.44 -5.97
N GLU A 292 41.24 -3.14 -7.03
CA GLU A 292 42.48 -3.85 -7.26
C GLU A 292 43.46 -3.45 -6.16
N ALA A 293 43.82 -4.42 -5.32
CA ALA A 293 44.98 -4.32 -4.46
C ALA A 293 46.22 -4.26 -5.36
N THR A 294 46.55 -3.06 -5.83
CA THR A 294 47.89 -2.76 -6.32
C THR A 294 48.79 -2.72 -5.08
N GLY A 295 49.94 -3.39 -5.15
CA GLY A 295 50.67 -3.90 -3.99
C GLY A 295 50.86 -2.93 -2.80
N ARG A 296 51.08 -3.52 -1.61
CA ARG A 296 51.36 -2.85 -0.33
C ARG A 296 50.18 -2.07 0.26
N ASP A 297 49.08 -2.79 0.49
CA ASP A 297 48.03 -2.40 1.45
C ASP A 297 47.31 -1.07 1.14
N THR A 298 47.36 -0.63 -0.12
CA THR A 298 46.66 0.57 -0.60
C THR A 298 45.42 0.16 -1.41
N ILE A 299 44.29 0.83 -1.15
CA ILE A 299 43.00 0.55 -1.75
C ILE A 299 42.49 1.82 -2.41
N TYR A 300 42.35 1.79 -3.74
CA TYR A 300 41.66 2.82 -4.50
C TYR A 300 40.23 2.39 -4.74
N THR A 301 39.26 3.29 -4.52
CA THR A 301 37.87 2.95 -4.80
C THR A 301 37.07 4.13 -5.35
N GLN A 302 36.03 3.80 -6.11
CA GLN A 302 35.00 4.76 -6.46
C GLN A 302 34.02 4.88 -5.28
N LEU A 303 33.80 6.11 -4.83
CA LEU A 303 32.83 6.45 -3.82
C LEU A 303 31.55 6.96 -4.47
N ASP A 304 30.43 6.72 -3.82
CA ASP A 304 29.18 7.33 -4.23
C ASP A 304 29.16 8.81 -3.81
N ARG A 305 29.05 9.71 -4.79
CA ARG A 305 28.94 11.16 -4.57
C ARG A 305 27.72 11.54 -3.71
N ARG A 306 26.67 10.73 -3.73
CA ARG A 306 25.42 10.95 -3.00
C ARG A 306 25.45 10.35 -1.59
N ALA A 307 26.47 9.57 -1.25
CA ALA A 307 26.59 8.99 0.08
C ALA A 307 26.97 10.05 1.12
N ALA A 308 26.54 9.82 2.36
CA ALA A 308 26.92 10.67 3.49
C ALA A 308 28.44 10.59 3.73
N PRO A 309 29.15 11.70 3.98
CA PRO A 309 30.60 11.71 4.19
C PRO A 309 31.10 10.72 5.25
N GLU A 310 30.30 10.52 6.29
CA GLU A 310 30.56 9.64 7.42
C GLU A 310 30.61 8.18 6.98
N SER A 311 29.84 7.81 5.96
CA SER A 311 29.78 6.44 5.44
C SER A 311 31.09 5.98 4.80
N PHE A 312 31.93 6.91 4.35
CA PHE A 312 33.23 6.60 3.76
C PHE A 312 34.18 5.95 4.77
N VAL A 313 34.06 6.31 6.06
CA VAL A 313 34.86 5.69 7.14
C VAL A 313 34.46 4.24 7.31
N THR A 314 33.16 3.95 7.37
CA THR A 314 32.64 2.57 7.49
C THR A 314 33.10 1.71 6.32
N THR A 315 33.07 2.25 5.10
CA THR A 315 33.56 1.53 3.92
C THR A 315 35.07 1.30 3.98
N ALA A 316 35.85 2.28 4.41
CA ALA A 316 37.29 2.11 4.58
C ALA A 316 37.62 1.05 5.62
N LEU A 317 36.98 1.08 6.80
CA LEU A 317 37.14 0.07 7.86
C LEU A 317 36.81 -1.34 7.35
N ARG A 318 35.68 -1.49 6.65
CA ARG A 318 35.26 -2.76 6.06
C ARG A 318 36.29 -3.32 5.08
N LEU A 319 36.82 -2.47 4.19
CA LEU A 319 37.78 -2.90 3.17
C LEU A 319 39.20 -3.09 3.70
N CYS A 320 39.58 -2.32 4.72
CA CYS A 320 40.84 -2.50 5.43
C CYS A 320 40.84 -3.78 6.28
N GLY A 321 39.68 -4.23 6.77
CA GLY A 321 39.54 -5.43 7.59
C GLY A 321 40.46 -5.38 8.80
N ASP A 322 41.18 -6.48 9.05
CA ASP A 322 42.11 -6.61 10.18
C ASP A 322 43.57 -6.31 9.80
N LYS A 323 43.82 -5.64 8.67
CA LYS A 323 45.19 -5.36 8.22
C LYS A 323 45.88 -4.35 9.16
N PRO A 324 47.12 -4.62 9.60
CA PRO A 324 47.84 -3.73 10.53
C PRO A 324 48.31 -2.42 9.89
N TYR A 325 48.42 -2.41 8.56
CA TYR A 325 48.58 -1.21 7.77
C TYR A 325 47.52 -1.23 6.67
N CYS A 326 46.81 -0.11 6.50
CA CYS A 326 45.84 0.04 5.42
C CYS A 326 45.74 1.51 5.00
N LYS A 327 45.91 1.75 3.70
CA LYS A 327 45.72 3.07 3.10
C LYS A 327 44.56 3.03 2.12
N PHE A 328 43.45 3.63 2.48
CA PHE A 328 42.26 3.74 1.66
C PHE A 328 42.14 5.13 1.05
N MET A 329 41.84 5.20 -0.25
CA MET A 329 41.69 6.45 -0.99
C MET A 329 40.49 6.32 -1.93
N GLY A 330 39.62 7.33 -1.92
CA GLY A 330 38.34 7.28 -2.63
C GLY A 330 38.02 8.54 -3.42
N TRP A 331 37.37 8.35 -4.57
CA TRP A 331 36.95 9.41 -5.50
C TRP A 331 35.48 9.29 -5.83
N THR A 332 34.75 10.39 -5.77
CA THR A 332 33.34 10.44 -6.19
C THR A 332 33.18 10.63 -7.69
N ASN A 333 34.17 11.22 -8.35
CA ASN A 333 34.21 11.32 -9.81
C ASN A 333 34.92 10.10 -10.41
N PRO A 334 34.22 9.18 -11.10
CA PRO A 334 34.83 7.97 -11.67
C PRO A 334 35.90 8.27 -12.71
N VAL A 335 35.80 9.38 -13.43
CA VAL A 335 36.78 9.78 -14.47
C VAL A 335 38.12 10.18 -13.85
N LEU A 336 38.10 10.62 -12.58
CA LEU A 336 39.29 11.07 -11.85
C LEU A 336 39.80 10.02 -10.86
N LYS A 337 39.14 8.86 -10.77
CA LYS A 337 39.68 7.72 -10.04
C LYS A 337 40.89 7.17 -10.82
N PRO A 338 42.05 7.02 -10.19
CA PRO A 338 43.19 6.39 -10.84
C PRO A 338 42.98 4.88 -11.00
N ASP A 339 43.62 4.32 -12.01
CA ASP A 339 43.66 2.87 -12.24
C ASP A 339 45.00 2.25 -11.79
N SER A 340 45.93 3.06 -11.26
CA SER A 340 47.21 2.59 -10.69
C SER A 340 47.76 3.57 -9.64
N ASP A 341 48.84 3.17 -8.96
CA ASP A 341 49.59 4.02 -8.02
C ASP A 341 50.19 5.28 -8.66
N ALA A 342 50.38 5.28 -9.98
CA ALA A 342 50.87 6.43 -10.74
C ALA A 342 49.73 7.43 -11.00
N MET A 343 49.39 8.23 -9.99
CA MET A 343 48.36 9.27 -10.10
C MET A 343 48.93 10.58 -10.64
N SER A 344 48.13 11.31 -11.44
CA SER A 344 48.38 12.71 -11.77
C SER A 344 48.06 13.66 -10.60
N ASP A 345 48.58 14.89 -10.65
CA ASP A 345 48.25 15.92 -9.65
C ASP A 345 46.75 16.25 -9.64
N THR A 346 46.11 16.23 -10.81
CA THR A 346 44.66 16.41 -10.93
C THR A 346 43.89 15.29 -10.22
N GLN A 347 44.32 14.03 -10.35
CA GLN A 347 43.68 12.91 -9.66
C GLN A 347 43.93 12.97 -8.15
N ARG A 348 45.13 13.35 -7.70
CA ARG A 348 45.41 13.60 -6.27
C ARG A 348 44.53 14.71 -5.70
N ALA A 349 44.42 15.83 -6.41
CA ALA A 349 43.60 16.96 -6.02
C ALA A 349 42.09 16.67 -6.12
N ALA A 350 41.67 15.69 -6.91
CA ALA A 350 40.26 15.28 -7.03
C ALA A 350 39.83 14.24 -6.00
N MET A 351 40.74 13.78 -5.14
CA MET A 351 40.45 12.81 -4.10
C MET A 351 39.40 13.35 -3.13
N THR A 352 38.38 12.54 -2.88
CA THR A 352 37.27 12.91 -2.01
C THR A 352 37.55 12.53 -0.55
N PHE A 353 38.09 11.34 -0.32
CA PHE A 353 38.26 10.79 1.01
C PHE A 353 39.52 9.93 1.10
N SER A 354 40.19 9.98 2.26
CA SER A 354 41.34 9.14 2.56
C SER A 354 41.27 8.66 4.00
N TYR A 355 41.57 7.39 4.20
CA TYR A 355 41.71 6.78 5.50
C TYR A 355 43.06 6.05 5.56
N LEU A 356 43.81 6.25 6.64
CA LEU A 356 45.08 5.58 6.87
C LEU A 356 45.09 5.00 8.28
N ARG A 357 45.37 3.70 8.38
CA ARG A 357 45.68 3.00 9.62
C ARG A 357 47.08 2.42 9.55
N ASP A 358 47.87 2.68 10.57
CA ASP A 358 49.19 2.10 10.82
C ASP A 358 49.30 1.78 12.32
N ASP A 359 49.04 0.53 12.66
CA ASP A 359 49.04 0.05 14.04
C ASP A 359 50.43 0.13 14.68
N LYS A 360 51.50 0.02 13.86
CA LYS A 360 52.88 0.13 14.36
C LYS A 360 53.23 1.56 14.75
N ALA A 361 52.72 2.52 14.00
CA ALA A 361 52.89 3.94 14.29
C ALA A 361 51.85 4.50 15.27
N GLY A 362 50.84 3.69 15.66
CA GLY A 362 49.70 4.14 16.46
C GLY A 362 48.89 5.23 15.74
N PHE A 363 48.85 5.19 14.42
CA PHE A 363 48.28 6.25 13.59
C PHE A 363 47.00 5.77 12.91
N GLU A 364 45.88 6.42 13.20
CA GLU A 364 44.61 6.20 12.50
C GLU A 364 43.98 7.56 12.18
N LYS A 365 43.70 7.81 10.90
CA LYS A 365 43.11 9.08 10.49
C LYS A 365 42.22 8.97 9.27
N ALA A 366 41.06 9.59 9.35
CA ALA A 366 40.15 9.85 8.24
C ALA A 366 40.20 11.34 7.84
N LEU A 367 40.31 11.61 6.54
CA LEU A 367 40.38 12.95 5.97
C LEU A 367 39.43 13.08 4.79
N TRP A 368 38.75 14.23 4.70
CA TRP A 368 37.83 14.57 3.63
C TRP A 368 38.34 15.75 2.82
N ASN A 369 37.93 15.77 1.56
CA ASN A 369 37.99 16.94 0.73
C ASN A 369 36.97 17.99 1.21
N CYS A 370 37.40 18.92 2.05
CA CYS A 370 36.51 19.95 2.57
C CYS A 370 36.01 20.98 1.54
N SER A 371 36.58 21.01 0.33
CA SER A 371 36.00 21.77 -0.78
C SER A 371 34.77 21.09 -1.40
N GLU A 372 34.63 19.78 -1.21
CA GLU A 372 33.50 18.97 -1.68
C GLU A 372 32.50 18.68 -0.55
N TYR A 373 33.00 18.37 0.65
CA TYR A 373 32.20 18.05 1.83
C TYR A 373 32.66 18.88 3.03
N LYS A 374 31.92 19.95 3.32
CA LYS A 374 32.25 20.87 4.42
C LYS A 374 32.28 20.13 5.77
N ARG A 375 33.29 20.40 6.59
CA ARG A 375 33.45 19.84 7.94
C ARG A 375 33.62 20.98 8.95
N ASP A 376 33.11 20.76 10.15
CA ASP A 376 33.25 21.71 11.26
C ASP A 376 34.65 21.67 11.88
N ASP A 377 35.31 20.49 11.88
CA ASP A 377 36.71 20.35 12.33
C ASP A 377 37.67 20.40 11.14
N VAL A 378 38.44 21.49 11.05
CA VAL A 378 39.46 21.70 10.01
C VAL A 378 40.56 20.63 10.01
N ARG A 379 40.77 19.92 11.12
CA ARG A 379 41.77 18.83 11.21
C ARG A 379 41.35 17.57 10.45
N GLN A 380 40.07 17.47 10.11
CA GLN A 380 39.49 16.43 9.25
C GLN A 380 39.59 16.78 7.76
N CYS A 381 40.06 17.97 7.42
CA CYS A 381 40.27 18.38 6.04
C CYS A 381 41.63 17.89 5.52
N MET A 382 41.64 17.37 4.30
CA MET A 382 42.88 17.09 3.59
C MET A 382 43.68 18.39 3.40
N LYS A 383 45.00 18.32 3.62
CA LYS A 383 45.91 19.37 3.18
C LYS A 383 46.07 19.26 1.67
N ARG A 384 45.76 20.35 0.97
CA ARG A 384 45.90 20.46 -0.48
C ARG A 384 47.15 21.23 -0.83
#